data_AF-A0A1G0ABT9-F1
#
_entry.id   AF-A0A1G0ABT9-F1
#
_cell.length_a   1.000
_cell.length_b   1.000
_cell.length_c   1.000
_cell.angle_alpha   90.00
_cell.angle_beta   90.00
_cell.angle_gamma   90.00
#
_symmetry.space_group_name_H-M   'P 1'
#
loop_
_entity.id
_entity.type
_entity.pdbx_description
1 polymer ?
#
loop_
_entity_poly.entity_id
_entity_poly.type
_entity_poly.pdbx_seq_one_letter_code
_entity_poly.pdbx_strand_id
1 'polypeptide(L)'
;MDGMKTWQALYGMIWIVLVEFLLAMTPGGGPVLIYAHMALGVGIIALAWMNFDGIRRTKAPARPKRIAKSTFQLSVSMGILGVLLAGRIGADWGLFGITVYGIILLFHVVNAFAIITQAAATAIAYDMWEEREFEKDSEPGSVPEHPMAAQRRPAAKP
;
A
#
# COMPACT_ATOMS: atom_id res chain seq x y z
N MET A 1 14.64 -17.32 -11.43
CA MET A 1 13.74 -16.30 -12.00
C MET A 1 14.18 -14.99 -11.40
N ASP A 2 14.79 -14.12 -12.21
CA ASP A 2 15.12 -12.76 -11.79
C ASP A 2 13.80 -11.98 -11.71
N GLY A 3 13.06 -12.21 -10.62
CA GLY A 3 11.79 -11.57 -10.34
C GLY A 3 11.98 -10.08 -10.05
N MET A 4 10.89 -9.30 -10.15
CA MET A 4 10.86 -7.89 -9.76
C MET A 4 11.63 -7.66 -8.46
N LYS A 5 12.43 -6.61 -8.41
CA LYS A 5 13.09 -6.19 -7.17
C LYS A 5 12.03 -5.90 -6.12
N THR A 6 12.27 -6.29 -4.87
CA THR A 6 11.30 -6.16 -3.77
C THR A 6 10.70 -4.75 -3.66
N TRP A 7 11.51 -3.69 -3.86
CA TRP A 7 11.05 -2.31 -3.83
C TRP A 7 10.01 -2.01 -4.94
N GLN A 8 10.18 -2.56 -6.15
CA GLN A 8 9.24 -2.36 -7.26
C GLN A 8 7.88 -2.94 -6.94
N ALA A 9 7.85 -4.13 -6.33
CA ALA A 9 6.61 -4.78 -5.91
C ALA A 9 5.93 -4.02 -4.75
N LEU A 10 6.71 -3.46 -3.82
CA LEU A 10 6.20 -2.64 -2.73
C LEU A 10 5.53 -1.35 -3.24
N TYR A 11 6.19 -0.60 -4.13
CA TYR A 11 5.59 0.59 -4.74
C TYR A 11 4.45 0.25 -5.71
N GLY A 12 4.56 -0.85 -6.46
CA GLY A 12 3.50 -1.34 -7.33
C GLY A 12 2.19 -1.61 -6.57
N MET A 13 2.28 -2.11 -5.34
CA MET A 13 1.11 -2.33 -4.49
C MET A 13 0.35 -1.04 -4.17
N ILE A 14 1.05 0.08 -3.95
CA ILE A 14 0.42 1.37 -3.69
C ILE A 14 -0.45 1.78 -4.87
N TRP A 15 0.11 1.72 -6.08
CA TRP A 15 -0.58 2.12 -7.31
C TRP A 15 -1.74 1.19 -7.64
N ILE A 16 -1.56 -0.11 -7.51
CA ILE A 16 -2.63 -1.08 -7.78
C ILE A 16 -3.78 -0.89 -6.79
N VAL A 17 -3.50 -0.72 -5.50
CA VAL A 17 -4.54 -0.46 -4.49
C VAL A 17 -5.23 0.89 -4.72
N LEU A 18 -4.50 1.92 -5.17
CA LEU A 18 -5.09 3.21 -5.53
C LEU A 18 -6.06 3.08 -6.72
N VAL A 19 -5.63 2.43 -7.81
CA VAL A 19 -6.46 2.20 -8.99
C VAL A 19 -7.70 1.41 -8.62
N GLU A 20 -7.53 0.37 -7.81
CA GLU A 20 -8.64 -0.44 -7.31
C GLU A 20 -9.64 0.40 -6.51
N PHE A 21 -9.15 1.27 -5.64
CA PHE A 21 -9.99 2.16 -4.85
C PHE A 21 -10.79 3.12 -5.75
N LEU A 22 -10.15 3.72 -6.76
CA LEU A 22 -10.82 4.59 -7.72
C LEU A 22 -11.86 3.86 -8.56
N LEU A 23 -11.55 2.61 -8.96
CA LEU A 23 -12.46 1.75 -9.69
C LEU A 23 -13.72 1.46 -8.85
N ALA A 24 -13.55 1.08 -7.58
CA ALA A 24 -14.66 0.83 -6.66
C ALA A 24 -15.50 2.08 -6.34
N MET A 25 -14.91 3.27 -6.39
CA MET A 25 -15.60 4.55 -6.16
C MET A 25 -16.25 5.14 -7.41
N THR A 26 -16.15 4.48 -8.56
CA THR A 26 -16.75 4.97 -9.80
C THR A 26 -18.29 4.92 -9.72
N PRO A 27 -19.00 6.07 -9.73
CA PRO A 27 -20.45 6.09 -9.63
C PRO A 27 -21.13 5.41 -10.82
N GLY A 28 -22.22 4.70 -10.57
CA GLY A 28 -22.98 4.03 -11.64
C GLY A 28 -22.25 2.85 -12.28
N GLY A 29 -21.24 2.29 -11.60
CA GLY A 29 -20.47 1.17 -12.13
C GLY A 29 -21.32 -0.05 -12.46
N GLY A 30 -21.24 -0.49 -13.72
CA GLY A 30 -21.93 -1.69 -14.18
C GLY A 30 -21.28 -2.99 -13.67
N PRO A 31 -21.88 -4.15 -13.99
CA PRO A 31 -21.40 -5.47 -13.54
C PRO A 31 -19.92 -5.75 -13.87
N VAL A 32 -19.43 -5.22 -14.99
CA VAL A 32 -18.03 -5.35 -15.41
C VAL A 32 -17.06 -4.74 -14.39
N LEU A 33 -17.38 -3.56 -13.83
CA LEU A 33 -16.53 -2.94 -12.82
C LEU A 33 -16.54 -3.73 -11.50
N ILE A 34 -17.68 -4.33 -11.15
CA ILE A 34 -17.77 -5.19 -9.97
C ILE A 34 -16.87 -6.42 -10.14
N TYR A 35 -16.88 -7.08 -11.29
CA TYR A 35 -15.99 -8.22 -11.54
C TYR A 35 -14.52 -7.82 -11.62
N ALA A 36 -14.21 -6.67 -12.21
CA ALA A 36 -12.85 -6.12 -12.24
C ALA A 36 -12.33 -5.86 -10.83
N HIS A 37 -13.14 -5.23 -9.97
CA HIS A 37 -12.86 -5.02 -8.55
C HIS A 37 -12.59 -6.35 -7.83
N MET A 38 -13.45 -7.36 -8.00
CA MET A 38 -13.23 -8.67 -7.38
C MET A 38 -11.91 -9.32 -7.82
N ALA A 39 -11.61 -9.28 -9.12
CA ALA A 39 -10.37 -9.84 -9.66
C ALA A 39 -9.13 -9.10 -9.15
N LEU A 40 -9.17 -7.77 -9.13
CA LEU A 40 -8.08 -6.94 -8.61
C LEU A 40 -7.89 -7.13 -7.10
N GLY A 41 -8.97 -7.27 -6.33
CA GLY A 41 -8.91 -7.62 -4.91
C GLY A 41 -8.14 -8.92 -4.63
N VAL A 42 -8.37 -9.97 -5.43
CA VAL A 42 -7.58 -11.22 -5.37
C VAL A 42 -6.12 -10.97 -5.74
N GLY A 43 -5.87 -10.17 -6.77
CA GLY A 43 -4.52 -9.74 -7.16
C GLY A 43 -3.78 -9.00 -6.04
N ILE A 44 -4.47 -8.12 -5.31
CA ILE A 44 -3.91 -7.38 -4.16
C ILE A 44 -3.55 -8.34 -3.02
N ILE A 45 -4.34 -9.38 -2.76
CA ILE A 45 -4.01 -10.40 -1.74
C ILE A 45 -2.71 -11.12 -2.12
N ALA A 46 -2.60 -11.56 -3.39
CA ALA A 46 -1.40 -12.21 -3.89
C ALA A 46 -0.18 -11.29 -3.82
N LEU A 47 -0.32 -10.04 -4.23
CA LEU A 47 0.75 -9.04 -4.18
C LEU A 47 1.16 -8.70 -2.74
N ALA A 48 0.21 -8.60 -1.81
CA ALA A 48 0.48 -8.38 -0.40
C ALA A 48 1.29 -9.55 0.19
N TRP A 49 0.95 -10.79 -0.19
CA TRP A 49 1.73 -11.97 0.18
C TRP A 49 3.15 -11.93 -0.41
N MET A 50 3.29 -11.61 -1.70
CA MET A 50 4.59 -11.48 -2.36
C MET A 50 5.46 -10.41 -1.70
N ASN A 51 4.88 -9.27 -1.32
CA ASN A 51 5.59 -8.20 -0.63
C ASN A 51 6.02 -8.62 0.77
N PHE A 52 5.15 -9.27 1.54
CA PHE A 52 5.49 -9.82 2.86
C PHE A 52 6.59 -10.91 2.75
N ASP A 53 6.49 -11.80 1.78
CA ASP A 53 7.45 -12.87 1.54
C ASP A 53 8.79 -12.35 1.02
N GLY A 54 8.77 -11.33 0.16
CA GLY A 54 9.96 -10.65 -0.34
C GLY A 54 10.71 -9.96 0.79
N ILE A 55 10.03 -9.10 1.55
CA ILE A 55 10.67 -8.32 2.61
C ILE A 55 11.17 -9.18 3.76
N ARG A 56 10.47 -10.28 4.14
CA ARG A 56 10.92 -11.15 5.24
C ARG A 56 12.23 -11.87 4.92
N ARG A 57 12.54 -12.09 3.63
CA ARG A 57 13.77 -12.73 3.16
C ARG A 57 14.98 -11.77 3.13
N THR A 58 14.77 -10.47 3.33
CA THR A 58 15.85 -9.48 3.36
C THR A 58 16.37 -9.25 4.78
N LYS A 59 17.46 -8.48 4.91
CA LYS A 59 17.99 -7.99 6.19
C LYS A 59 17.26 -6.74 6.72
N ALA A 60 16.12 -6.37 6.13
CA ALA A 60 15.35 -5.20 6.55
C ALA A 60 14.93 -5.28 8.03
N PRO A 61 14.75 -4.14 8.71
CA PRO A 61 14.33 -4.08 10.10
C PRO A 61 12.99 -4.78 10.33
N ALA A 62 12.73 -5.17 11.58
CA ALA A 62 11.53 -5.92 11.92
C ALA A 62 10.23 -5.12 11.73
N ARG A 63 10.27 -3.78 11.82
CA ARG A 63 9.07 -2.92 11.72
C ARG A 63 8.38 -3.01 10.35
N PRO A 64 9.03 -2.74 9.20
CA PRO A 64 8.37 -2.85 7.90
C PRO A 64 7.93 -4.30 7.60
N LYS A 65 8.65 -5.32 8.09
CA LYS A 65 8.20 -6.72 8.00
C LYS A 65 6.89 -6.98 8.74
N ARG A 66 6.72 -6.43 9.94
CA ARG A 66 5.46 -6.52 10.71
C ARG A 66 4.32 -5.78 10.03
N ILE A 67 4.59 -4.60 9.45
CA ILE A 67 3.58 -3.85 8.70
C ILE A 67 3.18 -4.65 7.46
N ALA A 68 4.11 -5.14 6.65
CA ALA A 68 3.81 -5.98 5.49
C ALA A 68 2.98 -7.22 5.84
N LYS A 69 3.30 -7.88 6.97
CA LYS A 69 2.49 -9.01 7.49
C LYS A 69 1.07 -8.58 7.83
N SER A 70 0.92 -7.46 8.54
CA SER A 70 -0.38 -6.87 8.88
C SER A 70 -1.17 -6.53 7.62
N THR A 71 -0.54 -5.89 6.63
CA THR A 71 -1.16 -5.57 5.34
C THR A 71 -1.67 -6.82 4.63
N PHE A 72 -0.90 -7.91 4.62
CA PHE A 72 -1.33 -9.19 4.06
C PHE A 72 -2.52 -9.80 4.82
N GLN A 73 -2.48 -9.83 6.15
CA GLN A 73 -3.60 -10.34 6.95
C GLN A 73 -4.87 -9.50 6.76
N LEU A 74 -4.69 -8.19 6.63
CA LEU A 74 -5.78 -7.25 6.40
C LEU A 74 -6.36 -7.41 4.99
N SER A 75 -5.53 -7.61 3.96
CA SER A 75 -6.02 -7.85 2.59
C SER A 75 -6.82 -9.15 2.48
N VAL A 76 -6.40 -10.22 3.17
CA VAL A 76 -7.19 -11.46 3.28
C VAL A 76 -8.53 -11.19 3.95
N SER A 77 -8.54 -10.44 5.05
CA SER A 77 -9.77 -10.05 5.74
C SER A 77 -10.69 -9.25 4.82
N MET A 78 -10.14 -8.35 4.00
CA MET A 78 -10.91 -7.58 3.02
C MET A 78 -11.46 -8.45 1.90
N GLY A 79 -10.72 -9.46 1.44
CA GLY A 79 -11.25 -10.46 0.52
C GLY A 79 -12.47 -11.18 1.08
N ILE A 80 -12.43 -11.58 2.35
CA ILE A 80 -13.57 -12.21 3.03
C ILE A 80 -14.77 -11.25 3.10
N LEU A 81 -14.56 -10.00 3.56
CA LEU A 81 -15.63 -9.00 3.59
C LEU A 81 -16.19 -8.71 2.20
N GLY A 82 -15.34 -8.66 1.17
CA GLY A 82 -15.74 -8.47 -0.22
C GLY A 82 -16.63 -9.59 -0.73
N VAL A 83 -16.32 -10.85 -0.38
CA VAL A 83 -17.19 -12.00 -0.70
C VAL A 83 -18.55 -11.89 -0.02
N LEU A 84 -18.59 -11.48 1.25
CA LEU A 84 -19.86 -11.25 1.97
C LEU A 84 -20.70 -10.14 1.31
N LEU A 85 -20.05 -9.06 0.88
CA LEU A 85 -20.71 -7.97 0.15
C LEU A 85 -21.23 -8.44 -1.21
N ALA A 86 -20.44 -9.23 -1.95
CA ALA A 86 -20.84 -9.80 -3.23
C ALA A 86 -22.11 -10.67 -3.11
N GLY A 87 -22.18 -11.47 -2.04
CA GLY A 87 -23.35 -12.28 -1.70
C GLY A 87 -24.52 -11.50 -1.10
N ARG A 88 -24.42 -10.17 -0.99
CA ARG A 88 -25.42 -9.29 -0.33
C ARG A 88 -25.77 -9.74 1.09
N ILE A 89 -24.83 -10.35 1.80
CA ILE A 89 -25.06 -10.90 3.14
C ILE A 89 -25.42 -9.77 4.11
N GLY A 90 -26.53 -9.95 4.83
CA GLY A 90 -27.01 -8.98 5.80
C GLY A 90 -27.67 -7.73 5.22
N ALA A 91 -28.06 -7.74 3.94
CA ALA A 91 -28.76 -6.62 3.31
C ALA A 91 -30.16 -6.39 3.93
N ASP A 92 -30.85 -7.47 4.28
CA ASP A 92 -32.21 -7.43 4.84
C ASP A 92 -32.23 -7.50 6.39
N TRP A 93 -31.05 -7.63 7.00
CA TRP A 93 -30.91 -7.69 8.47
C TRP A 93 -30.33 -6.38 8.98
N GLY A 94 -31.12 -5.61 9.73
CA GLY A 94 -30.68 -4.35 10.30
C GLY A 94 -31.49 -3.91 11.51
N LEU A 95 -30.95 -2.93 12.25
CA LEU A 95 -31.59 -2.27 13.38
C LEU A 95 -31.35 -0.76 13.26
N PHE A 96 -32.37 0.05 13.54
CA PHE A 96 -32.30 1.53 13.45
C PHE A 96 -31.85 2.08 12.08
N GLY A 97 -32.25 1.43 10.99
CA GLY A 97 -31.92 1.86 9.63
C GLY A 97 -30.48 1.55 9.19
N ILE A 98 -29.70 0.87 10.02
CA ILE A 98 -28.36 0.38 9.68
C ILE A 98 -28.45 -1.12 9.44
N THR A 99 -28.08 -1.55 8.24
CA THR A 99 -28.01 -2.97 7.86
C THR A 99 -26.65 -3.56 8.21
N VAL A 100 -26.61 -4.86 8.48
CA VAL A 100 -25.35 -5.60 8.65
C VAL A 100 -24.48 -5.45 7.39
N TYR A 101 -25.10 -5.46 6.20
CA TYR A 101 -24.42 -5.14 4.94
C TYR A 101 -23.75 -3.76 4.97
N GLY A 102 -24.45 -2.72 5.44
CA GLY A 102 -23.90 -1.37 5.55
C GLY A 102 -22.71 -1.29 6.50
N ILE A 103 -22.75 -2.04 7.60
CA ILE A 103 -21.62 -2.15 8.55
C ILE A 103 -20.41 -2.84 7.87
N ILE A 104 -20.65 -3.97 7.19
CA ILE A 104 -19.60 -4.68 6.45
C ILE A 104 -18.97 -3.75 5.39
N LEU A 105 -19.80 -3.02 4.65
CA LEU A 105 -19.34 -2.08 3.62
C LEU A 105 -18.46 -0.98 4.22
N LEU A 106 -18.88 -0.38 5.34
CA LEU A 106 -18.10 0.63 6.04
C LEU A 106 -16.72 0.08 6.44
N PHE A 107 -16.68 -1.09 7.07
CA PHE A 107 -15.41 -1.72 7.46
C PHE A 107 -14.55 -2.06 6.24
N HIS A 108 -15.15 -2.52 5.15
CA HIS A 108 -14.43 -2.84 3.92
C HIS A 108 -13.73 -1.59 3.35
N VAL A 109 -14.44 -0.46 3.26
CA VAL A 109 -13.88 0.80 2.72
C VAL A 109 -12.80 1.38 3.64
N VAL A 110 -13.05 1.47 4.96
CA VAL A 110 -12.08 2.02 5.91
C VAL A 110 -10.78 1.20 5.94
N ASN A 111 -10.88 -0.12 5.88
CA ASN A 111 -9.69 -0.96 5.85
C ASN A 111 -8.99 -0.96 4.49
N ALA A 112 -9.69 -0.69 3.38
CA ALA A 112 -9.04 -0.43 2.09
C ALA A 112 -8.10 0.80 2.17
N PHE A 113 -8.51 1.87 2.85
CA PHE A 113 -7.62 3.00 3.16
C PHE A 113 -6.44 2.58 4.03
N ALA A 114 -6.68 1.77 5.05
CA ALA A 114 -5.60 1.28 5.91
C ALA A 114 -4.57 0.45 5.13
N ILE A 115 -5.00 -0.35 4.14
CA ILE A 115 -4.11 -1.14 3.27
C ILE A 115 -3.20 -0.23 2.45
N ILE A 116 -3.72 0.79 1.77
CA ILE A 116 -2.87 1.69 0.95
C ILE A 116 -1.88 2.47 1.83
N THR A 117 -2.32 2.94 3.00
CA THR A 117 -1.43 3.65 3.94
C THR A 117 -0.34 2.73 4.49
N GLN A 118 -0.66 1.48 4.85
CA GLN A 118 0.33 0.51 5.31
C GLN A 118 1.29 0.06 4.19
N ALA A 119 0.80 -0.06 2.95
CA ALA A 119 1.62 -0.34 1.78
C ALA A 119 2.63 0.79 1.54
N ALA A 120 2.18 2.05 1.54
CA ALA A 120 3.05 3.21 1.40
C ALA A 120 4.09 3.30 2.53
N ALA A 121 3.67 3.11 3.78
CA ALA A 121 4.58 3.10 4.93
C ALA A 121 5.63 1.96 4.84
N THR A 122 5.24 0.79 4.33
CA THR A 122 6.16 -0.33 4.14
C THR A 122 7.17 -0.04 3.02
N ALA A 123 6.69 0.48 1.88
CA ALA A 123 7.54 0.82 0.75
C ALA A 123 8.59 1.86 1.16
N ILE A 124 8.16 3.00 1.70
CA ILE A 124 9.06 4.09 2.13
C ILE A 124 10.06 3.60 3.18
N ALA A 125 9.61 2.86 4.20
CA ALA A 125 10.52 2.38 5.26
C ALA A 125 11.49 1.29 4.76
N TYR A 126 11.11 0.52 3.74
CA TYR A 126 12.02 -0.43 3.09
C TYR A 126 13.03 0.31 2.21
N ASP A 127 12.57 1.29 1.45
CA ASP A 127 13.39 2.14 0.58
C ASP A 127 14.45 2.88 1.37
N MET A 128 14.07 3.60 2.43
CA MET A 128 15.00 4.27 3.36
C MET A 128 16.01 3.31 4.03
N TRP A 129 15.70 2.02 4.09
CA TRP A 129 16.64 1.03 4.62
C TRP A 129 17.57 0.46 3.53
N GLU A 130 17.06 0.24 2.32
CA GLU A 130 17.86 -0.19 1.17
C GLU A 130 18.84 0.93 0.79
N GLU A 131 18.32 2.15 0.73
CA GLU A 131 19.04 3.42 0.63
C GLU A 131 19.56 3.85 2.02
N ARG A 132 20.52 3.12 2.62
CA ARG A 132 21.36 3.67 3.72
C ARG A 132 22.17 4.93 3.30
N GLU A 133 21.73 5.65 2.28
CA GLU A 133 22.45 6.50 1.33
C GLU A 133 22.60 7.94 1.84
N PHE A 134 21.70 8.45 2.71
CA PHE A 134 21.82 9.80 3.27
C PHE A 134 22.68 9.91 4.53
N GLU A 135 23.23 8.81 5.07
CA GLU A 135 24.16 8.87 6.21
C GLU A 135 25.45 9.64 5.88
N LYS A 136 25.76 9.88 4.59
CA LYS A 136 26.96 10.61 4.14
C LYS A 136 26.67 11.95 3.46
N ASP A 137 25.40 12.27 3.19
CA ASP A 137 25.03 13.40 2.31
C ASP A 137 24.72 14.70 3.06
N SER A 138 24.60 14.65 4.39
CA SER A 138 24.42 15.84 5.21
C SER A 138 24.88 15.59 6.63
N GLU A 139 25.66 16.51 7.18
CA GLU A 139 25.94 16.54 8.61
C GLU A 139 24.65 16.88 9.39
N PRO A 140 24.40 16.28 10.56
CA PRO A 140 23.24 16.62 11.39
C PRO A 140 23.12 18.13 11.63
N GLY A 141 21.98 18.72 11.23
CA GLY A 141 21.73 20.16 11.36
C GLY A 141 22.22 21.03 10.20
N SER A 142 22.87 20.43 9.19
CA SER A 142 23.22 21.12 7.94
C SER A 142 22.17 20.86 6.86
N VAL A 143 21.79 21.90 6.12
CA VAL A 143 21.01 21.75 4.88
C VAL A 143 22.01 21.85 3.73
N PRO A 144 22.19 20.79 2.92
CA PRO A 144 23.05 20.85 1.76
C PRO A 144 22.68 22.02 0.86
N GLU A 145 23.67 22.77 0.37
CA GLU A 145 23.42 23.86 -0.55
C GLU A 145 22.73 23.33 -1.81
N HIS A 146 21.74 24.07 -2.31
CA HIS A 146 21.08 23.73 -3.57
C HIS A 146 22.14 23.60 -4.69
N PRO A 147 22.09 22.57 -5.57
CA PRO A 147 23.15 22.31 -6.54
C PRO A 147 23.52 23.50 -7.43
N MET A 148 22.53 24.32 -7.78
CA MET A 148 22.74 25.56 -8.55
C MET A 148 23.48 26.67 -7.79
N ALA A 149 23.42 26.67 -6.45
CA ALA A 149 24.16 27.61 -5.61
C ALA A 149 25.64 27.18 -5.50
N ALA A 150 25.91 25.88 -5.38
CA ALA A 150 27.26 25.32 -5.34
C ALA A 150 28.05 25.60 -6.62
N GLN A 151 27.41 25.52 -7.80
CA GLN A 151 28.02 25.83 -9.10
C GLN A 151 28.45 27.30 -9.28
N ARG A 152 27.93 28.21 -8.45
CA ARG A 152 28.22 29.65 -8.54
C ARG A 152 29.36 30.11 -7.63
N ARG A 153 29.96 29.22 -6.85
CA ARG A 153 31.10 29.56 -6.00
C ARG A 153 32.39 29.66 -6.82
N PRO A 154 33.14 30.77 -6.76
CA PRO A 154 34.46 30.85 -7.36
C PRO A 154 35.40 29.86 -6.67
N ALA A 155 36.24 29.18 -7.44
CA ALA A 155 37.23 28.26 -6.89
C ALA A 155 38.13 28.99 -5.89
N ALA A 156 38.31 28.41 -4.70
CA ALA A 156 39.19 28.97 -3.68
C ALA A 156 40.62 29.04 -4.26
N LYS A 157 41.25 30.22 -4.13
CA LYS A 157 42.66 30.39 -4.54
C LYS A 157 43.57 29.58 -3.60
N PRO A 158 44.64 28.97 -4.13
CA PRO A 158 45.60 28.17 -3.35
C PRO A 158 46.35 29.01 -2.31
#